data_AF-A0A519Z979-F1
#
_entry.id   AF-A0A519Z979-F1
#
_cell.length_a   1.000
_cell.length_b   1.000
_cell.length_c   1.000
_cell.angle_alpha   90.00
_cell.angle_beta   90.00
_cell.angle_gamma   90.00
#
_symmetry.space_group_name_H-M   'P 1'
#
loop_
_entity.id
_entity.type
_entity.pdbx_description
1 polymer ?
#
loop_
_entity_poly.entity_id
_entity_poly.type
_entity_poly.pdbx_seq_one_letter_code
_entity_poly.pdbx_strand_id
1 'polypeptide(L)'
;MSFISYRPLRALALATGLGLASSACTSQLDQVPSYTANAEVVYRDPAQIQQSLVRLYATLAVSGQSGPDGQPDISGIGEDFSQYLRQYWSMQELASDEGIIAWNDGNLSDISRNTWNANNEFIRAIYDRIFYQIGLCNEFIRQTSDEKLASRGITDANAAGTIRQYRAEARFLRALSYWHALDMFGNVPFADETSALGGTPPPQIARPALFAYIESELKAIEPTLVPARTAYARADQGACQTLLTALYLNAEVYTGTARNTDAVTYANKVLSASYVLAPEYRLLFLADNDATAANREVIFTVPFDGTRTRTFGGMPFILHASLGGSVPAADFGVNGGWSGVRIKPNIVD
;
A
#
# COMPACT_ATOMS: atom_id res chain seq x y z
N MET A 1 -86.33 -24.04 25.80
CA MET A 1 -85.94 -23.26 24.60
C MET A 1 -86.21 -24.12 23.37
N SER A 2 -87.02 -23.58 22.47
CA SER A 2 -87.62 -24.13 21.25
C SER A 2 -86.66 -24.75 20.22
N PHE A 3 -87.04 -25.90 19.62
CA PHE A 3 -87.46 -26.14 18.21
C PHE A 3 -86.37 -25.92 17.12
N ILE A 4 -85.91 -26.96 16.41
CA ILE A 4 -86.39 -27.56 15.13
C ILE A 4 -85.80 -26.93 13.84
N SER A 5 -85.42 -27.83 12.90
CA SER A 5 -85.32 -27.71 11.42
C SER A 5 -84.00 -27.22 10.79
N TYR A 6 -83.18 -28.08 10.15
CA TYR A 6 -83.28 -28.64 8.77
C TYR A 6 -83.18 -27.57 7.66
N ARG A 7 -82.00 -27.38 7.04
CA ARG A 7 -81.50 -27.92 5.72
C ARG A 7 -81.99 -27.07 4.52
N PRO A 8 -81.50 -27.20 3.27
CA PRO A 8 -80.18 -27.59 2.70
C PRO A 8 -79.81 -26.81 1.39
N LEU A 9 -78.75 -27.27 0.68
CA LEU A 9 -78.65 -27.35 -0.81
C LEU A 9 -78.35 -26.02 -1.57
N ARG A 10 -77.26 -25.86 -2.33
CA ARG A 10 -76.85 -26.57 -3.59
C ARG A 10 -75.41 -26.17 -3.95
N ALA A 11 -74.53 -27.14 -4.26
CA ALA A 11 -74.07 -27.52 -5.62
C ALA A 11 -73.12 -26.47 -6.24
N LEU A 12 -72.00 -26.78 -6.92
CA LEU A 12 -71.66 -27.90 -7.78
C LEU A 12 -70.14 -27.84 -8.08
N ALA A 13 -69.55 -29.00 -8.33
CA ALA A 13 -68.33 -29.38 -9.07
C ALA A 13 -67.72 -28.34 -10.07
N LEU A 14 -66.50 -28.39 -10.63
CA LEU A 14 -65.49 -29.44 -10.88
C LEU A 14 -64.25 -28.74 -11.49
N ALA A 15 -63.05 -29.24 -11.20
CA ALA A 15 -61.86 -29.39 -12.07
C ALA A 15 -61.25 -28.26 -12.95
N THR A 16 -59.92 -28.41 -13.05
CA THR A 16 -58.99 -28.15 -14.19
C THR A 16 -58.47 -26.73 -14.46
N GLY A 17 -57.22 -26.50 -14.00
CA GLY A 17 -56.04 -26.29 -14.84
C GLY A 17 -55.93 -25.02 -15.69
N LEU A 18 -54.95 -24.18 -15.40
CA LEU A 18 -54.09 -23.52 -16.40
C LEU A 18 -52.86 -22.93 -15.70
N GLY A 19 -51.67 -23.44 -16.01
CA GLY A 19 -50.44 -22.67 -15.83
C GLY A 19 -50.38 -21.61 -16.92
N LEU A 20 -49.83 -20.43 -16.60
CA LEU A 20 -49.04 -19.57 -17.48
C LEU A 20 -48.50 -18.36 -16.69
N ALA A 21 -47.22 -18.07 -16.91
CA ALA A 21 -46.52 -16.80 -16.71
C ALA A 21 -46.18 -16.34 -15.28
N SER A 22 -45.10 -16.88 -14.72
CA SER A 22 -44.21 -16.16 -13.80
C SER A 22 -42.89 -15.81 -14.50
N SER A 23 -42.98 -14.91 -15.47
CA SER A 23 -41.83 -14.27 -16.11
C SER A 23 -42.02 -12.75 -16.04
N ALA A 24 -41.69 -12.17 -14.89
CA ALA A 24 -41.30 -10.78 -14.70
C ALA A 24 -41.13 -10.53 -13.20
N CYS A 25 -39.90 -10.62 -12.71
CA CYS A 25 -39.33 -9.87 -11.58
C CYS A 25 -37.97 -10.49 -11.20
N THR A 26 -37.03 -10.54 -12.14
CA THR A 26 -35.61 -10.82 -11.84
C THR A 26 -34.74 -9.57 -11.89
N SER A 27 -35.31 -8.39 -12.16
CA SER A 27 -34.56 -7.12 -12.24
C SER A 27 -34.35 -6.40 -10.90
N GLN A 28 -34.73 -7.02 -9.77
CA GLN A 28 -34.55 -6.46 -8.42
C GLN A 28 -33.42 -7.10 -7.61
N LEU A 29 -32.68 -8.06 -8.19
CA LEU A 29 -31.50 -8.64 -7.54
C LEU A 29 -30.19 -7.93 -7.90
N ASP A 30 -30.19 -7.04 -8.89
CA ASP A 30 -29.06 -6.19 -9.26
C ASP A 30 -29.25 -4.76 -8.71
N GLN A 31 -29.58 -4.63 -7.43
CA GLN A 31 -29.51 -3.33 -6.78
C GLN A 31 -28.05 -3.00 -6.46
N VAL A 32 -27.42 -2.24 -7.37
CA VAL A 32 -26.18 -1.53 -7.05
C VAL A 32 -26.51 -0.53 -5.93
N PRO A 33 -25.84 -0.57 -4.76
CA PRO A 33 -26.17 0.31 -3.63
C PRO A 33 -26.14 1.77 -4.05
N SER A 34 -27.24 2.48 -3.80
CA SER A 34 -27.34 3.91 -4.10
C SER A 34 -26.53 4.70 -3.07
N TYR A 35 -25.55 5.49 -3.57
CA TYR A 35 -24.75 6.50 -2.86
C TYR A 35 -23.59 6.04 -1.96
N THR A 36 -22.97 4.90 -2.27
CA THR A 36 -21.62 4.57 -1.76
C THR A 36 -20.68 4.41 -2.94
N ALA A 37 -19.51 5.04 -2.90
CA ALA A 37 -18.47 4.85 -3.92
C ALA A 37 -18.10 3.37 -4.03
N ASN A 38 -18.67 2.67 -5.00
CA ASN A 38 -18.35 1.29 -5.32
C ASN A 38 -17.48 1.25 -6.59
N ALA A 39 -16.81 0.12 -6.83
CA ALA A 39 -15.86 0.00 -7.95
C ALA A 39 -16.50 0.34 -9.31
N GLU A 40 -17.79 0.08 -9.49
CA GLU A 40 -18.50 0.39 -10.73
C GLU A 40 -18.71 1.89 -10.96
N VAL A 41 -18.74 2.72 -9.91
CA VAL A 41 -18.80 4.17 -10.05
C VAL A 41 -17.40 4.78 -10.14
N VAL A 42 -16.47 4.34 -9.28
CA VAL A 42 -15.13 4.90 -9.18
C VAL A 42 -14.31 4.65 -10.45
N TYR A 43 -14.34 3.44 -11.01
CA TYR A 43 -13.49 3.08 -12.15
C TYR A 43 -14.10 3.39 -13.52
N ARG A 44 -15.19 4.17 -13.59
CA ARG A 44 -15.76 4.69 -14.84
C ARG A 44 -15.23 6.07 -15.23
N ASP A 45 -14.73 6.84 -14.26
CA ASP A 45 -14.22 8.18 -14.48
C ASP A 45 -12.67 8.17 -14.40
N PRO A 46 -11.95 8.49 -15.49
CA PRO A 46 -10.49 8.59 -15.48
C PRO A 46 -9.92 9.48 -14.38
N ALA A 47 -10.63 10.55 -13.98
CA ALA A 47 -10.19 11.40 -12.88
C ALA A 47 -10.25 10.67 -11.53
N GLN A 48 -11.28 9.86 -11.30
CA GLN A 48 -11.41 9.03 -10.10
C GLN A 48 -10.43 7.85 -10.08
N ILE A 49 -10.10 7.30 -11.25
CA ILE A 49 -9.01 6.31 -11.37
C ILE A 49 -7.68 6.95 -10.95
N GLN A 50 -7.38 8.17 -11.38
CA GLN A 50 -6.19 8.87 -10.94
C GLN A 50 -6.19 9.10 -9.41
N GLN A 51 -7.32 9.51 -8.82
CA GLN A 51 -7.42 9.65 -7.36
C GLN A 51 -7.22 8.31 -6.63
N SER A 52 -7.69 7.21 -7.22
CA SER A 52 -7.46 5.87 -6.68
C SER A 52 -5.99 5.48 -6.73
N LEU A 53 -5.24 5.86 -7.77
CA LEU A 53 -3.78 5.69 -7.81
C LEU A 53 -3.10 6.56 -6.75
N VAL A 54 -3.48 7.84 -6.63
CA VAL A 54 -2.93 8.75 -5.60
C VAL A 54 -3.11 8.14 -4.21
N ARG A 55 -4.26 7.48 -3.99
CA ARG A 55 -4.52 6.77 -2.74
C ARG A 55 -3.53 5.64 -2.47
N LEU A 56 -3.12 4.88 -3.48
CA LEU A 56 -2.10 3.83 -3.32
C LEU A 56 -0.72 4.38 -2.92
N TYR A 57 -0.36 5.59 -3.35
CA TYR A 57 0.87 6.24 -2.89
C TYR A 57 0.71 6.80 -1.47
N ALA A 58 -0.45 7.39 -1.16
CA ALA A 58 -0.73 8.05 0.11
C ALA A 58 -0.67 7.07 1.30
N THR A 59 -1.05 5.81 1.12
CA THR A 59 -0.99 4.75 2.15
C THR A 59 0.42 4.42 2.63
N LEU A 60 1.47 4.83 1.90
CA LEU A 60 2.85 4.79 2.39
C LEU A 60 3.13 5.86 3.47
N ALA A 61 2.37 6.96 3.43
CA ALA A 61 2.57 8.14 4.27
C ALA A 61 1.58 8.23 5.45
N VAL A 62 0.29 8.00 5.20
CA VAL A 62 -0.79 8.24 6.17
C VAL A 62 -1.43 6.96 6.69
N SER A 63 -2.08 7.05 7.85
CA SER A 63 -2.77 5.92 8.49
C SER A 63 -4.22 5.74 8.05
N GLY A 64 -4.79 6.77 7.43
CA GLY A 64 -6.22 6.95 7.30
C GLY A 64 -6.60 7.89 6.17
N GLN A 65 -7.89 8.23 6.11
CA GLN A 65 -8.44 9.24 5.21
C GLN A 65 -8.59 10.62 5.88
N SER A 66 -8.38 10.69 7.19
CA SER A 66 -8.32 11.93 7.97
C SER A 66 -6.93 12.05 8.60
N GLY A 67 -6.32 13.23 8.48
CA GLY A 67 -4.99 13.52 9.03
C GLY A 67 -5.06 14.53 10.18
N PRO A 68 -4.34 14.31 11.30
CA PRO A 68 -3.40 13.20 11.52
C PRO A 68 -4.06 11.86 11.89
N ASP A 69 -5.33 11.87 12.28
CA ASP A 69 -6.16 10.71 12.67
C ASP A 69 -7.67 10.99 12.47
N GLY A 70 -8.50 9.99 12.76
CA GLY A 70 -9.97 10.06 12.86
C GLY A 70 -10.73 9.19 11.87
N GLN A 71 -10.06 8.61 10.88
CA GLN A 71 -10.65 7.72 9.86
C GLN A 71 -9.62 6.67 9.44
N PRO A 72 -9.37 5.65 10.29
CA PRO A 72 -8.31 4.67 10.07
C PRO A 72 -8.61 3.74 8.89
N ASP A 73 -7.56 3.38 8.17
CA ASP A 73 -7.63 2.39 7.09
C ASP A 73 -7.80 0.96 7.60
N ILE A 74 -7.17 0.69 8.75
CA ILE A 74 -7.06 -0.63 9.33
C ILE A 74 -7.57 -0.55 10.77
N SER A 75 -8.58 -1.36 11.07
CA SER A 75 -9.13 -1.45 12.43
C SER A 75 -8.23 -2.31 13.32
N GLY A 76 -8.11 -1.94 14.60
CA GLY A 76 -7.39 -2.73 15.60
C GLY A 76 -5.90 -2.41 15.73
N ILE A 77 -5.41 -1.37 15.05
CA ILE A 77 -4.09 -0.73 15.27
C ILE A 77 -4.29 0.79 15.35
N GLY A 78 -3.46 1.48 16.13
CA GLY A 78 -3.61 2.92 16.38
C GLY A 78 -3.15 3.78 15.20
N GLU A 79 -3.87 4.88 14.92
CA GLU A 79 -3.43 5.87 13.93
C GLU A 79 -2.25 6.71 14.41
N ASP A 80 -1.96 6.71 15.70
CA ASP A 80 -0.82 7.37 16.29
C ASP A 80 0.52 6.69 15.93
N PHE A 81 0.53 5.42 15.50
CA PHE A 81 1.76 4.72 15.11
C PHE A 81 1.71 3.94 13.79
N SER A 82 0.55 3.55 13.29
CA SER A 82 0.43 2.52 12.25
C SER A 82 0.85 2.92 10.83
N GLN A 83 1.40 4.11 10.58
CA GLN A 83 1.80 4.51 9.23
C GLN A 83 2.89 3.60 8.66
N TYR A 84 2.76 3.27 7.38
CA TYR A 84 3.66 2.35 6.69
C TYR A 84 5.13 2.73 6.88
N LEU A 85 5.52 3.97 6.52
CA LEU A 85 6.92 4.39 6.59
C LEU A 85 7.47 4.40 8.03
N ARG A 86 6.66 4.79 9.02
CA ARG A 86 7.09 4.75 10.43
C ARG A 86 7.35 3.32 10.88
N GLN A 87 6.44 2.41 10.57
CA GLN A 87 6.54 1.03 11.01
C GLN A 87 7.68 0.30 10.28
N TYR A 88 7.87 0.57 9.00
CA TYR A 88 9.01 0.06 8.24
C TYR A 88 10.33 0.54 8.83
N TRP A 89 10.50 1.86 9.01
CA TRP A 89 11.70 2.43 9.63
C TRP A 89 11.96 1.86 11.03
N SER A 90 10.91 1.75 11.86
CA SER A 90 11.03 1.22 13.23
C SER A 90 11.60 -0.20 13.24
N MET A 91 11.16 -1.06 12.32
CA MET A 91 11.64 -2.43 12.25
C MET A 91 13.06 -2.55 11.70
N GLN A 92 13.44 -1.69 10.74
CA GLN A 92 14.78 -1.72 10.17
C GLN A 92 15.83 -1.09 11.11
N GLU A 93 15.46 -0.06 11.88
CA GLU A 93 16.43 0.72 12.67
C GLU A 93 16.43 0.43 14.16
N LEU A 94 15.26 0.21 14.79
CA LEU A 94 15.25 0.05 16.25
C LEU A 94 15.84 -1.31 16.65
N ALA A 95 15.70 -2.33 15.80
CA ALA A 95 16.30 -3.65 16.00
C ALA A 95 17.80 -3.69 15.69
N SER A 96 18.32 -2.71 14.95
CA SER A 96 19.73 -2.63 14.53
C SER A 96 20.61 -2.02 15.63
N ASP A 97 21.88 -1.78 15.34
CA ASP A 97 22.82 -1.05 16.16
C ASP A 97 22.74 0.48 15.97
N GLU A 98 21.79 0.99 15.19
CA GLU A 98 21.64 2.42 14.92
C GLU A 98 20.72 3.14 15.90
N GLY A 99 19.47 2.68 16.01
CA GLY A 99 18.40 3.36 16.74
C GLY A 99 18.02 2.68 18.06
N ILE A 100 17.62 3.47 19.04
CA ILE A 100 16.90 3.01 20.24
C ILE A 100 15.72 3.94 20.52
N ILE A 101 14.62 3.36 21.01
CA ILE A 101 13.44 4.13 21.42
C ILE A 101 13.31 4.17 22.94
N ALA A 102 13.11 5.38 23.48
CA ALA A 102 13.02 5.65 24.91
C ALA A 102 11.58 5.58 25.45
N TRP A 103 10.58 5.53 24.57
CA TRP A 103 9.18 5.38 24.97
C TRP A 103 8.87 3.97 25.47
N ASN A 104 7.90 3.88 26.36
CA ASN A 104 7.44 2.63 26.96
C ASN A 104 6.00 2.31 26.55
N ASP A 105 5.68 2.58 25.28
CA ASP A 105 4.36 2.37 24.70
C ASP A 105 4.16 0.88 24.41
N GLY A 106 3.21 0.25 25.10
CA GLY A 106 2.87 -1.16 24.90
C GLY A 106 4.10 -2.07 24.88
N ASN A 107 4.32 -2.72 23.73
CA ASN A 107 5.48 -3.60 23.50
C ASN A 107 6.51 -3.03 22.49
N LEU A 108 6.55 -1.71 22.31
CA LEU A 108 7.50 -1.02 21.41
C LEU A 108 8.96 -1.28 21.79
N SER A 109 9.27 -1.24 23.09
CA SER A 109 10.65 -1.40 23.59
C SER A 109 11.23 -2.79 23.30
N ASP A 110 10.38 -3.79 23.02
CA ASP A 110 10.82 -5.14 22.66
C ASP A 110 11.52 -5.16 21.29
N ILE A 111 11.18 -4.24 20.38
CA ILE A 111 11.89 -4.08 19.10
C ILE A 111 13.34 -3.70 19.36
N SER A 112 13.58 -2.67 20.17
CA SER A 112 14.94 -2.23 20.48
C SER A 112 15.80 -3.25 21.20
N ARG A 113 15.17 -4.20 21.90
CA ARG A 113 15.85 -5.26 22.65
C ARG A 113 15.95 -6.57 21.88
N ASN A 114 15.36 -6.67 20.69
CA ASN A 114 15.24 -7.92 19.95
C ASN A 114 14.55 -9.04 20.77
N THR A 115 13.53 -8.69 21.55
CA THR A 115 12.79 -9.62 22.45
C THR A 115 11.31 -9.77 22.12
N TRP A 116 10.89 -9.30 20.94
CA TRP A 116 9.48 -9.36 20.54
C TRP A 116 8.99 -10.79 20.36
N ASN A 117 7.67 -10.95 20.40
CA ASN A 117 6.98 -12.19 20.08
C ASN A 117 5.81 -11.91 19.11
N ALA A 118 5.05 -12.95 18.77
CA ALA A 118 3.94 -12.86 17.80
C ALA A 118 2.81 -11.89 18.21
N ASN A 119 2.73 -11.47 19.48
CA ASN A 119 1.75 -10.51 19.97
C ASN A 119 2.26 -9.05 19.94
N ASN A 120 3.43 -8.79 19.36
CA ASN A 120 3.95 -7.43 19.24
C ASN A 120 3.08 -6.59 18.28
N GLU A 121 2.55 -5.47 18.77
CA GLU A 121 1.53 -4.69 18.05
C GLU A 121 2.11 -3.86 16.91
N PHE A 122 3.39 -3.50 17.00
CA PHE A 122 4.13 -2.76 15.98
C PHE A 122 4.51 -3.69 14.81
N ILE A 123 4.92 -4.92 15.12
CA ILE A 123 5.13 -5.97 14.10
C ILE A 123 3.82 -6.29 13.38
N ARG A 124 2.73 -6.42 14.14
CA ARG A 124 1.40 -6.58 13.53
C ARG A 124 1.05 -5.40 12.64
N ALA A 125 1.32 -4.16 13.06
CA ALA A 125 0.99 -2.98 12.28
C ALA A 125 1.70 -2.92 10.93
N ILE A 126 3.02 -3.21 10.85
CA ILE A 126 3.70 -3.26 9.54
C ILE A 126 3.18 -4.41 8.68
N TYR A 127 2.92 -5.58 9.28
CA TYR A 127 2.37 -6.72 8.57
C TYR A 127 1.02 -6.38 7.94
N ASP A 128 0.08 -5.86 8.75
CA ASP A 128 -1.26 -5.45 8.31
C ASP A 128 -1.17 -4.35 7.23
N ARG A 129 -0.24 -3.39 7.35
CA ARG A 129 -0.02 -2.34 6.35
C ARG A 129 0.49 -2.87 5.01
N ILE A 130 1.42 -3.83 5.03
CA ILE A 130 1.93 -4.45 3.80
C ILE A 130 0.79 -5.16 3.06
N PHE A 131 -0.02 -5.97 3.74
CA PHE A 131 -1.12 -6.70 3.09
C PHE A 131 -2.30 -5.82 2.72
N TYR A 132 -2.55 -4.74 3.47
CA TYR A 132 -3.50 -3.71 3.07
C TYR A 132 -3.07 -3.04 1.75
N GLN A 133 -1.80 -2.63 1.64
CA GLN A 133 -1.24 -2.03 0.43
C GLN A 133 -1.34 -2.98 -0.78
N ILE A 134 -0.97 -4.26 -0.60
CA ILE A 134 -1.09 -5.29 -1.62
C ILE A 134 -2.55 -5.46 -2.06
N GLY A 135 -3.50 -5.52 -1.11
CA GLY A 135 -4.92 -5.66 -1.40
C GLY A 135 -5.47 -4.50 -2.25
N LEU A 136 -5.11 -3.26 -1.90
CA LEU A 136 -5.51 -2.08 -2.68
C LEU A 136 -4.90 -2.08 -4.08
N CYS A 137 -3.62 -2.44 -4.21
CA CYS A 137 -2.97 -2.55 -5.52
C CYS A 137 -3.62 -3.65 -6.39
N ASN A 138 -3.92 -4.81 -5.81
CA ASN A 138 -4.60 -5.91 -6.51
C ASN A 138 -5.96 -5.48 -7.06
N GLU A 139 -6.75 -4.77 -6.26
CA GLU A 139 -8.05 -4.25 -6.70
C GLU A 139 -7.89 -3.20 -7.79
N PHE A 140 -6.96 -2.27 -7.66
CA PHE A 140 -6.69 -1.28 -8.71
C PHE A 140 -6.29 -1.93 -10.03
N ILE A 141 -5.37 -2.90 -9.99
CA ILE A 141 -4.90 -3.63 -11.18
C ILE A 141 -6.06 -4.39 -11.83
N ARG A 142 -6.88 -5.08 -11.03
CA ARG A 142 -8.07 -5.80 -11.49
C ARG A 142 -9.07 -4.87 -12.16
N GLN A 143 -9.41 -3.76 -11.51
CA GLN A 143 -10.45 -2.84 -11.98
C GLN A 143 -10.00 -1.99 -13.15
N THR A 144 -8.70 -1.88 -13.39
CA THR A 144 -8.16 -1.13 -14.51
C THR A 144 -7.78 -2.01 -15.69
N SER A 145 -8.03 -3.32 -15.71
CA SER A 145 -7.72 -4.21 -16.85
C SER A 145 -8.28 -3.69 -18.18
N ASP A 146 -7.68 -4.06 -19.32
CA ASP A 146 -8.11 -3.54 -20.63
C ASP A 146 -9.55 -3.95 -20.94
N GLU A 147 -9.96 -5.15 -20.52
CA GLU A 147 -11.34 -5.64 -20.61
C GLU A 147 -12.28 -4.80 -19.74
N LYS A 148 -11.86 -4.47 -18.52
CA LYS A 148 -12.65 -3.66 -17.59
C LYS A 148 -12.80 -2.22 -18.08
N LEU A 149 -11.73 -1.61 -18.58
CA LEU A 149 -11.79 -0.27 -19.20
C LEU A 149 -12.72 -0.25 -20.41
N ALA A 150 -12.60 -1.23 -21.30
CA ALA A 150 -13.48 -1.37 -22.46
C ALA A 150 -14.95 -1.53 -22.04
N SER A 151 -15.23 -2.38 -21.04
CA SER A 151 -16.59 -2.58 -20.53
C SER A 151 -17.22 -1.32 -19.91
N ARG A 152 -16.39 -0.35 -19.53
CA ARG A 152 -16.79 0.94 -18.95
C ARG A 152 -16.79 2.08 -19.96
N GLY A 153 -16.55 1.79 -21.25
CA GLY A 153 -16.53 2.78 -22.32
C GLY A 153 -15.24 3.59 -22.41
N ILE A 154 -14.22 3.27 -21.61
CA ILE A 154 -12.89 3.91 -21.69
C ILE A 154 -12.11 3.23 -22.82
N THR A 155 -12.42 3.63 -24.05
CA THR A 155 -11.86 3.07 -25.28
C THR A 155 -10.92 4.03 -26.01
N ASP A 156 -10.90 5.30 -25.61
CA ASP A 156 -9.94 6.30 -26.10
C ASP A 156 -8.50 5.84 -25.81
N ALA A 157 -7.66 5.84 -26.85
CA ALA A 157 -6.32 5.29 -26.77
C ALA A 157 -5.41 6.07 -25.80
N ASN A 158 -5.62 7.39 -25.67
CA ASN A 158 -4.84 8.22 -24.76
C ASN A 158 -5.25 7.96 -23.31
N ALA A 159 -6.55 7.99 -23.01
CA ALA A 159 -7.06 7.70 -21.67
C ALA A 159 -6.69 6.28 -21.21
N ALA A 160 -6.91 5.27 -22.05
CA ALA A 160 -6.53 3.90 -21.76
C ALA A 160 -5.00 3.74 -21.64
N GLY A 161 -4.23 4.46 -22.45
CA GLY A 161 -2.75 4.51 -22.37
C GLY A 161 -2.26 5.04 -21.03
N THR A 162 -2.81 6.17 -20.58
CA THR A 162 -2.50 6.76 -19.27
C THR A 162 -2.87 5.81 -18.12
N ILE A 163 -4.04 5.17 -18.18
CA ILE A 163 -4.47 4.22 -17.14
C ILE A 163 -3.58 2.96 -17.13
N ARG A 164 -3.08 2.51 -18.28
CA ARG A 164 -2.08 1.43 -18.33
C ARG A 164 -0.77 1.83 -17.63
N GLN A 165 -0.33 3.09 -17.75
CA GLN A 165 0.81 3.59 -16.97
C GLN A 165 0.51 3.59 -15.47
N TYR A 166 -0.68 4.04 -15.06
CA TYR A 166 -1.11 3.97 -13.66
C TYR A 166 -1.14 2.52 -13.14
N ARG A 167 -1.54 1.56 -13.97
CA ARG A 167 -1.51 0.13 -13.64
C ARG A 167 -0.09 -0.39 -13.44
N ALA A 168 0.87 0.07 -14.25
CA ALA A 168 2.28 -0.28 -14.07
C ALA A 168 2.83 0.26 -12.73
N GLU A 169 2.48 1.48 -12.35
CA GLU A 169 2.83 2.03 -11.03
C GLU A 169 2.20 1.25 -9.87
N ALA A 170 0.92 0.87 -9.99
CA ALA A 170 0.27 0.03 -8.97
C ALA A 170 0.96 -1.33 -8.82
N ARG A 171 1.42 -1.94 -9.93
CA ARG A 171 2.24 -3.16 -9.90
C ARG A 171 3.59 -2.94 -9.24
N PHE A 172 4.24 -1.80 -9.47
CA PHE A 172 5.46 -1.43 -8.75
C PHE A 172 5.22 -1.32 -7.24
N LEU A 173 4.17 -0.61 -6.81
CA LEU A 173 3.84 -0.44 -5.38
C LEU A 173 3.52 -1.79 -4.71
N ARG A 174 2.84 -2.70 -5.42
CA ARG A 174 2.64 -4.08 -4.98
C ARG A 174 3.95 -4.84 -4.84
N ALA A 175 4.83 -4.75 -5.84
CA ALA A 175 6.13 -5.41 -5.83
C ALA A 175 7.03 -4.88 -4.70
N LEU A 176 7.04 -3.56 -4.46
CA LEU A 176 7.72 -2.94 -3.32
C LEU A 176 7.20 -3.48 -1.98
N SER A 177 5.87 -3.59 -1.84
CA SER A 177 5.25 -4.11 -0.62
C SER A 177 5.56 -5.59 -0.41
N TYR A 178 5.55 -6.38 -1.49
CA TYR A 178 5.98 -7.77 -1.43
C TYR A 178 7.47 -7.93 -1.15
N TRP A 179 8.32 -7.01 -1.61
CA TRP A 179 9.74 -7.01 -1.24
C TRP A 179 9.94 -6.73 0.25
N HIS A 180 9.22 -5.78 0.84
CA HIS A 180 9.23 -5.59 2.30
C HIS A 180 8.73 -6.85 3.04
N ALA A 181 7.67 -7.51 2.55
CA ALA A 181 7.22 -8.79 3.11
C ALA A 181 8.28 -9.90 2.98
N LEU A 182 8.93 -10.00 1.82
CA LEU A 182 10.00 -10.95 1.53
C LEU A 182 11.17 -10.76 2.48
N ASP A 183 11.59 -9.52 2.70
CA ASP A 183 12.73 -9.15 3.53
C ASP A 183 12.46 -9.41 5.02
N MET A 184 11.33 -8.91 5.52
CA MET A 184 11.01 -8.92 6.95
C MET A 184 10.40 -10.25 7.44
N PHE A 185 9.61 -10.94 6.61
CA PHE A 185 8.82 -12.11 7.03
C PHE A 185 9.11 -13.39 6.25
N GLY A 186 9.75 -13.29 5.09
CA GLY A 186 10.13 -14.44 4.27
C GLY A 186 8.94 -15.09 3.57
N ASN A 187 8.35 -16.11 4.21
CA ASN A 187 7.21 -16.85 3.66
C ASN A 187 5.91 -16.18 4.11
N VAL A 188 5.09 -15.70 3.17
CA VAL A 188 3.90 -14.89 3.49
C VAL A 188 2.67 -15.32 2.68
N PRO A 189 1.45 -14.90 3.07
CA PRO A 189 0.27 -15.12 2.24
C PRO A 189 0.41 -14.42 0.88
N PHE A 190 0.01 -15.10 -0.18
CA PHE A 190 0.14 -14.61 -1.55
C PHE A 190 -1.20 -14.47 -2.24
N ALA A 191 -1.45 -13.27 -2.77
CA ALA A 191 -2.61 -12.95 -3.57
C ALA A 191 -2.23 -11.88 -4.60
N ASP A 192 -2.74 -12.03 -5.81
CA ASP A 192 -2.62 -11.06 -6.90
C ASP A 192 -4.01 -10.60 -7.36
N GLU A 193 -4.07 -9.86 -8.48
CA GLU A 193 -5.33 -9.38 -9.04
C GLU A 193 -6.25 -10.50 -9.53
N THR A 194 -5.70 -11.69 -9.79
CA THR A 194 -6.45 -12.87 -10.29
C THR A 194 -7.06 -13.69 -9.15
N SER A 195 -6.57 -13.47 -7.93
CA SER A 195 -7.07 -14.13 -6.73
C SER A 195 -8.52 -13.75 -6.44
N ALA A 196 -9.33 -14.73 -6.05
CA ALA A 196 -10.75 -14.53 -5.75
C ALA A 196 -10.94 -13.59 -4.56
N LEU A 197 -11.94 -12.71 -4.65
CA LEU A 197 -12.34 -11.84 -3.55
C LEU A 197 -13.29 -12.59 -2.61
N GLY A 198 -12.99 -12.55 -1.32
CA GLY A 198 -13.77 -13.23 -0.29
C GLY A 198 -13.59 -14.75 -0.33
N GLY A 199 -13.72 -15.39 0.84
CA GLY A 199 -13.59 -16.84 0.98
C GLY A 199 -12.32 -17.27 1.71
N THR A 200 -11.63 -18.29 1.18
CA THR A 200 -10.49 -18.93 1.83
C THR A 200 -9.28 -17.99 1.89
N PRO A 201 -8.58 -17.90 3.03
CA PRO A 201 -7.33 -17.16 3.12
C PRO A 201 -6.32 -17.58 2.04
N PRO A 202 -5.54 -16.64 1.48
CA PRO A 202 -4.56 -16.96 0.46
C PRO A 202 -3.51 -17.96 0.97
N PRO A 203 -3.02 -18.87 0.10
CA PRO A 203 -1.95 -19.79 0.47
C PRO A 203 -0.65 -19.02 0.75
N GLN A 204 0.23 -19.63 1.54
CA GLN A 204 1.56 -19.10 1.77
C GLN A 204 2.47 -19.40 0.58
N ILE A 205 3.19 -18.38 0.10
CA ILE A 205 4.25 -18.54 -0.90
C ILE A 205 5.61 -18.69 -0.21
N ALA A 206 6.47 -19.56 -0.76
CA ALA A 206 7.83 -19.71 -0.27
C ALA A 206 8.72 -18.54 -0.72
N ARG A 207 9.67 -18.14 0.12
CA ARG A 207 10.57 -16.99 -0.09
C ARG A 207 11.24 -16.98 -1.49
N PRO A 208 11.79 -18.09 -2.02
CA PRO A 208 12.38 -18.09 -3.37
C PRO A 208 11.34 -17.90 -4.49
N ALA A 209 10.13 -18.41 -4.31
CA ALA A 209 9.05 -18.24 -5.28
C ALA A 209 8.51 -16.79 -5.26
N LEU A 210 8.43 -16.18 -4.08
CA LEU A 210 8.06 -14.77 -3.95
C LEU A 210 9.12 -13.84 -4.57
N PHE A 211 10.41 -14.14 -4.38
CA PHE A 211 11.50 -13.46 -5.07
C PHE A 211 11.30 -13.50 -6.59
N ALA A 212 11.04 -14.68 -7.16
CA ALA A 212 10.86 -14.85 -8.59
C ALA A 212 9.62 -14.10 -9.11
N TYR A 213 8.53 -14.08 -8.33
CA TYR A 213 7.35 -13.28 -8.63
C TYR A 213 7.67 -11.78 -8.69
N ILE A 214 8.31 -11.23 -7.66
CA ILE A 214 8.69 -9.80 -7.60
C ILE A 214 9.62 -9.45 -8.78
N GLU A 215 10.62 -10.29 -9.05
CA GLU A 215 11.54 -10.12 -10.19
C GLU A 215 10.76 -10.06 -11.51
N SER A 216 9.82 -10.98 -11.73
CA SER A 216 9.03 -11.04 -12.95
C SER A 216 8.11 -9.82 -13.13
N GLU A 217 7.47 -9.36 -12.04
CA GLU A 217 6.62 -8.18 -12.04
C GLU A 217 7.42 -6.93 -12.42
N LEU A 218 8.55 -6.70 -11.74
CA LEU A 218 9.40 -5.53 -11.97
C LEU A 218 9.98 -5.52 -13.39
N LYS A 219 10.49 -6.66 -13.88
CA LYS A 219 10.97 -6.78 -15.27
C LYS A 219 9.89 -6.52 -16.31
N ALA A 220 8.65 -6.96 -16.05
CA ALA A 220 7.54 -6.77 -16.97
C ALA A 220 7.09 -5.29 -17.05
N ILE A 221 7.16 -4.55 -15.94
CA ILE A 221 6.75 -3.13 -15.91
C ILE A 221 7.87 -2.14 -16.21
N GLU A 222 9.15 -2.51 -16.03
CA GLU A 222 10.30 -1.63 -16.34
C GLU A 222 10.16 -0.92 -17.71
N PRO A 223 9.88 -1.61 -18.84
CA PRO A 223 9.79 -0.94 -20.14
C PRO A 223 8.50 -0.11 -20.33
N THR A 224 7.49 -0.26 -19.46
CA THR A 224 6.20 0.43 -19.57
C THR A 224 6.07 1.64 -18.65
N LEU A 225 6.92 1.72 -17.62
CA LEU A 225 7.04 2.88 -16.76
C LEU A 225 7.61 4.08 -17.51
N VAL A 226 7.28 5.27 -17.01
CA VAL A 226 7.84 6.52 -17.54
C VAL A 226 9.37 6.56 -17.33
N PRO A 227 10.12 7.27 -18.18
CA PRO A 227 11.56 7.42 -18.00
C PRO A 227 11.92 7.94 -16.61
N ALA A 228 13.10 7.55 -16.12
CA ALA A 228 13.64 8.06 -14.86
C ALA A 228 13.58 9.60 -14.82
N ARG A 229 13.22 10.18 -13.68
CA ARG A 229 13.06 11.63 -13.43
C ARG A 229 11.85 12.29 -14.09
N THR A 230 10.88 11.55 -14.63
CA THR A 230 9.73 12.17 -15.32
C THR A 230 8.76 12.86 -14.37
N ALA A 231 8.45 12.27 -13.22
CA ALA A 231 7.47 12.80 -12.29
C ALA A 231 7.95 12.65 -10.84
N TYR A 232 7.90 13.74 -10.07
CA TYR A 232 8.25 13.73 -8.66
C TYR A 232 7.32 12.80 -7.87
N ALA A 233 7.90 12.04 -6.94
CA ALA A 233 7.23 11.11 -6.03
C ALA A 233 6.39 10.00 -6.67
N ARG A 234 6.54 9.74 -7.98
CA ARG A 234 5.93 8.61 -8.68
C ARG A 234 6.98 7.61 -9.11
N ALA A 235 6.59 6.34 -9.15
CA ALA A 235 7.44 5.27 -9.63
C ALA A 235 7.72 5.44 -11.12
N ASP A 236 8.99 5.50 -11.45
CA ASP A 236 9.51 5.55 -12.80
C ASP A 236 10.49 4.38 -13.04
N GLN A 237 11.12 4.36 -14.21
CA GLN A 237 12.14 3.36 -14.53
C GLN A 237 13.28 3.31 -13.50
N GLY A 238 13.71 4.46 -12.96
CA GLY A 238 14.79 4.52 -11.97
C GLY A 238 14.39 3.88 -10.65
N ALA A 239 13.16 4.14 -10.17
CA ALA A 239 12.61 3.49 -8.98
C ALA A 239 12.52 1.96 -9.16
N CYS A 240 12.03 1.49 -10.30
CA CYS A 240 11.94 0.06 -10.63
C CYS A 240 13.32 -0.61 -10.66
N GLN A 241 14.29 0.02 -11.34
CA GLN A 241 15.66 -0.50 -11.45
C GLN A 241 16.38 -0.49 -10.10
N THR A 242 16.11 0.49 -9.24
CA THR A 242 16.65 0.55 -7.87
C THR A 242 16.11 -0.59 -7.02
N LEU A 243 14.81 -0.87 -7.09
CA LEU A 243 14.22 -2.00 -6.38
C LEU A 243 14.74 -3.35 -6.89
N LEU A 244 14.93 -3.51 -8.21
CA LEU A 244 15.58 -4.70 -8.77
C LEU A 244 17.03 -4.85 -8.26
N THR A 245 17.77 -3.75 -8.17
CA THR A 245 19.12 -3.74 -7.60
C THR A 245 19.12 -4.23 -6.15
N ALA A 246 18.24 -3.69 -5.30
CA ALA A 246 18.10 -4.09 -3.90
C ALA A 246 17.68 -5.56 -3.75
N LEU A 247 16.75 -6.02 -4.59
CA LEU A 247 16.30 -7.41 -4.63
C LEU A 247 17.47 -8.36 -4.96
N TYR A 248 18.27 -8.05 -5.98
CA TYR A 248 19.40 -8.88 -6.39
C TYR A 248 20.57 -8.89 -5.41
N LEU A 249 20.84 -7.75 -4.78
CA LEU A 249 21.91 -7.64 -3.79
C LEU A 249 21.66 -8.58 -2.59
N ASN A 250 20.39 -8.82 -2.26
CA ASN A 250 19.97 -9.69 -1.16
C ASN A 250 19.54 -11.10 -1.62
N ALA A 251 19.74 -11.45 -2.90
CA ALA A 251 19.24 -12.71 -3.47
C ALA A 251 19.78 -13.96 -2.78
N GLU A 252 21.01 -13.94 -2.26
CA GLU A 252 21.58 -15.07 -1.54
C GLU A 252 20.80 -15.37 -0.25
N VAL A 253 20.37 -14.34 0.49
CA VAL A 253 19.54 -14.47 1.69
C VAL A 253 18.14 -15.00 1.33
N TYR A 254 17.58 -14.54 0.20
CA TYR A 254 16.20 -14.85 -0.18
C TYR A 254 16.04 -16.21 -0.88
N THR A 255 17.05 -16.63 -1.62
CA THR A 255 16.98 -17.78 -2.54
C THR A 255 18.08 -18.83 -2.32
N GLY A 256 19.11 -18.52 -1.52
CA GLY A 256 20.31 -19.35 -1.40
C GLY A 256 21.29 -19.23 -2.57
N THR A 257 21.02 -18.34 -3.55
CA THR A 257 21.88 -18.12 -4.72
C THR A 257 22.15 -16.63 -4.90
N ALA A 258 23.43 -16.24 -4.88
CA ALA A 258 23.83 -14.86 -5.13
C ALA A 258 23.51 -14.42 -6.57
N ARG A 259 23.08 -13.16 -6.74
CA ARG A 259 22.74 -12.55 -8.04
C ARG A 259 23.46 -11.21 -8.25
N ASN A 260 24.69 -11.09 -7.75
CA ASN A 260 25.48 -9.85 -7.75
C ASN A 260 25.67 -9.25 -9.16
N THR A 261 25.81 -10.08 -10.20
CA THR A 261 25.92 -9.60 -11.59
C THR A 261 24.64 -8.90 -12.06
N ASP A 262 23.47 -9.39 -11.68
CA ASP A 262 22.20 -8.73 -11.98
C ASP A 262 22.06 -7.42 -11.18
N ALA A 263 22.49 -7.41 -9.92
CA ALA A 263 22.53 -6.19 -9.11
C ALA A 263 23.38 -5.10 -9.78
N VAL A 264 24.60 -5.44 -10.22
CA VAL A 264 25.48 -4.51 -10.96
C VAL A 264 24.84 -4.05 -12.27
N THR A 265 24.18 -4.96 -12.99
CA THR A 265 23.49 -4.63 -14.26
C THR A 265 22.43 -3.56 -14.05
N TYR A 266 21.58 -3.71 -13.04
CA TYR A 266 20.51 -2.75 -12.74
C TYR A 266 21.03 -1.47 -12.09
N ALA A 267 22.04 -1.55 -11.22
CA ALA A 267 22.70 -0.38 -10.66
C ALA A 267 23.30 0.51 -11.78
N ASN A 268 23.94 -0.10 -12.78
CA ASN A 268 24.49 0.64 -13.92
C ASN A 268 23.42 1.34 -14.76
N LYS A 269 22.19 0.81 -14.84
CA LYS A 269 21.08 1.51 -15.50
C LYS A 269 20.69 2.78 -14.74
N VAL A 270 20.61 2.71 -13.40
CA VAL A 270 20.33 3.86 -12.54
C VAL A 270 21.45 4.90 -12.64
N LEU A 271 22.72 4.47 -12.57
CA LEU A 271 23.88 5.36 -12.70
C LEU A 271 23.98 6.03 -14.08
N SER A 272 23.44 5.39 -15.13
CA SER A 272 23.40 5.94 -16.48
C SER A 272 22.21 6.88 -16.72
N ALA A 273 21.25 6.95 -15.79
CA ALA A 273 20.13 7.88 -15.84
C ALA A 273 20.53 9.28 -15.34
N SER A 274 19.63 10.25 -15.48
CA SER A 274 19.90 11.68 -15.19
C SER A 274 19.93 12.06 -13.70
N TYR A 275 20.24 11.12 -12.80
CA TYR A 275 20.42 11.39 -11.37
C TYR A 275 21.76 12.08 -11.11
N VAL A 276 21.80 12.99 -10.14
CA VAL A 276 23.02 13.69 -9.72
C VAL A 276 23.03 13.78 -8.21
N LEU A 277 24.14 13.36 -7.59
CA LEU A 277 24.33 13.48 -6.15
C LEU A 277 24.17 14.94 -5.70
N ALA A 278 23.48 15.13 -4.59
CA ALA A 278 23.33 16.41 -3.93
C ALA A 278 24.72 16.95 -3.56
N PRO A 279 24.95 18.26 -3.69
CA PRO A 279 26.24 18.86 -3.36
C PRO A 279 26.55 18.80 -1.86
N GLU A 280 25.53 18.65 -1.02
CA GLU A 280 25.65 18.50 0.43
C GLU A 280 24.63 17.46 0.93
N TYR A 281 25.11 16.46 1.67
CA TYR A 281 24.30 15.35 2.20
C TYR A 281 23.05 15.83 2.96
N ARG A 282 23.20 16.86 3.81
CA ARG A 282 22.10 17.37 4.63
C ARG A 282 20.88 17.82 3.82
N LEU A 283 21.08 18.27 2.57
CA LEU A 283 20.00 18.79 1.72
C LEU A 283 18.96 17.70 1.37
N LEU A 284 19.36 16.43 1.38
CA LEU A 284 18.46 15.30 1.14
C LEU A 284 17.37 15.18 2.23
N PHE A 285 17.62 15.73 3.42
CA PHE A 285 16.79 15.54 4.61
C PHE A 285 16.20 16.85 5.16
N LEU A 286 16.27 17.94 4.39
CA LEU A 286 15.60 19.19 4.71
C LEU A 286 14.14 19.20 4.22
N ALA A 287 13.34 20.12 4.77
CA ALA A 287 11.92 20.25 4.47
C ALA A 287 11.61 20.60 3.00
N ASP A 288 12.58 21.17 2.28
CA ASP A 288 12.49 21.59 0.87
C ASP A 288 13.30 20.68 -0.08
N ASN A 289 13.54 19.42 0.31
CA ASN A 289 14.27 18.45 -0.51
C ASN A 289 13.57 18.12 -1.86
N ASP A 290 12.31 18.53 -2.03
CA ASP A 290 11.53 18.44 -3.26
C ASP A 290 11.81 19.61 -4.25
N ALA A 291 12.30 20.74 -3.74
CA ALA A 291 12.48 21.98 -4.51
C ALA A 291 13.95 22.40 -4.69
N THR A 292 14.89 21.69 -4.07
CA THR A 292 16.33 22.01 -4.11
C THR A 292 17.14 21.07 -5.00
N ALA A 293 18.46 21.28 -5.06
CA ALA A 293 19.38 20.38 -5.76
C ALA A 293 19.31 18.93 -5.25
N ALA A 294 18.87 18.71 -4.01
CA ALA A 294 18.66 17.40 -3.42
C ALA A 294 17.69 16.53 -4.25
N ASN A 295 16.63 17.13 -4.80
CA ASN A 295 15.65 16.42 -5.61
C ASN A 295 16.36 15.63 -6.73
N ARG A 296 17.48 16.11 -7.29
CA ARG A 296 18.19 15.45 -8.40
C ARG A 296 18.84 14.10 -8.05
N GLU A 297 19.07 13.84 -6.77
CA GLU A 297 19.58 12.55 -6.28
C GLU A 297 18.44 11.58 -5.94
N VAL A 298 17.33 12.10 -5.40
CA VAL A 298 16.24 11.26 -4.90
C VAL A 298 15.56 10.48 -6.02
N ILE A 299 15.48 9.15 -5.88
CA ILE A 299 14.92 8.24 -6.88
C ILE A 299 13.42 8.03 -6.66
N PHE A 300 13.03 7.74 -5.43
CA PHE A 300 11.65 7.50 -5.06
C PHE A 300 11.39 8.09 -3.67
N THR A 301 10.31 8.86 -3.54
CA THR A 301 10.01 9.64 -2.33
C THR A 301 8.60 9.34 -1.85
N VAL A 302 8.43 9.22 -0.53
CA VAL A 302 7.12 9.35 0.14
C VAL A 302 6.97 10.81 0.56
N PRO A 303 6.11 11.62 -0.10
CA PRO A 303 6.06 13.05 0.14
C PRO A 303 5.29 13.38 1.42
N PHE A 304 5.85 14.29 2.22
CA PHE A 304 5.21 14.84 3.42
C PHE A 304 5.07 16.35 3.30
N ASP A 305 3.97 16.88 3.84
CA ASP A 305 3.65 18.31 3.84
C ASP A 305 2.93 18.63 5.16
N GLY A 306 3.37 19.68 5.85
CA GLY A 306 2.86 20.04 7.18
C GLY A 306 1.37 20.46 7.20
N THR A 307 0.75 20.72 6.05
CA THR A 307 -0.65 21.12 5.91
C THR A 307 -1.51 20.06 5.22
N ARG A 308 -0.95 19.33 4.25
CA ARG A 308 -1.68 18.39 3.38
C ARG A 308 -1.53 16.93 3.81
N THR A 309 -0.33 16.52 4.21
CA THR A 309 -0.02 15.14 4.63
C THR A 309 0.26 15.11 6.13
N ARG A 310 -0.76 15.48 6.93
CA ARG A 310 -0.65 15.49 8.39
C ARG A 310 -0.72 14.06 8.91
N THR A 311 0.26 13.66 9.72
CA THR A 311 0.35 12.32 10.28
C THR A 311 1.31 12.26 11.48
N PHE A 312 1.18 11.21 12.31
CA PHE A 312 2.12 10.88 13.38
C PHE A 312 3.24 9.91 12.95
N GLY A 313 3.33 9.60 11.65
CA GLY A 313 4.28 8.65 11.08
C GLY A 313 5.26 9.26 10.10
N GLY A 314 6.03 8.39 9.42
CA GLY A 314 6.95 8.76 8.35
C GLY A 314 8.04 9.76 8.76
N MET A 315 8.34 10.72 7.88
CA MET A 315 9.33 11.76 8.18
C MET A 315 8.97 12.65 9.38
N PRO A 316 7.70 13.06 9.59
CA PRO A 316 7.30 13.70 10.84
C PRO A 316 7.73 12.91 12.07
N PHE A 317 7.50 11.59 12.09
CA PHE A 317 7.96 10.75 13.21
C PHE A 317 9.47 10.76 13.37
N ILE A 318 10.24 10.50 12.32
CA ILE A 318 11.70 10.41 12.39
C ILE A 318 12.30 11.73 12.90
N LEU A 319 11.81 12.87 12.40
CA LEU A 319 12.29 14.20 12.82
C LEU A 319 11.85 14.53 14.25
N HIS A 320 10.54 14.52 14.54
CA HIS A 320 10.05 14.94 15.84
C HIS A 320 10.49 13.99 16.96
N ALA A 321 10.48 12.67 16.75
CA ALA A 321 10.87 11.71 17.78
C ALA A 321 12.35 11.81 18.14
N SER A 322 13.22 12.19 17.20
CA SER A 322 14.65 12.36 17.46
C SER A 322 14.97 13.62 18.26
N LEU A 323 14.05 14.58 18.30
CA LEU A 323 14.24 15.86 18.99
C LEU A 323 13.71 15.81 20.43
N GLY A 324 14.54 16.24 21.38
CA GLY A 324 14.21 16.26 22.80
C GLY A 324 15.29 16.94 23.64
N GLY A 325 15.03 17.05 24.95
CA GLY A 325 15.97 17.67 25.89
C GLY A 325 16.22 19.14 25.57
N SER A 326 17.48 19.52 25.43
CA SER A 326 17.91 20.89 25.12
C SER A 326 18.05 21.21 23.63
N VAL A 327 17.73 20.26 22.74
CA VAL A 327 17.84 20.46 21.28
C VAL A 327 16.71 21.37 20.80
N PRO A 328 17.00 22.57 20.24
CA PRO A 328 15.95 23.46 19.77
C PRO A 328 15.29 22.92 18.49
N ALA A 329 13.99 22.59 18.56
CA ALA A 329 13.24 22.04 17.44
C ALA A 329 13.23 22.95 16.19
N ALA A 330 13.28 24.28 16.41
CA ALA A 330 13.30 25.28 15.36
C ALA A 330 14.53 25.18 14.45
N ASP A 331 15.68 24.71 14.97
CA ASP A 331 16.91 24.53 14.18
C ASP A 331 16.76 23.41 13.13
N PHE A 332 15.75 22.55 13.29
CA PHE A 332 15.42 21.43 12.42
C PHE A 332 14.14 21.66 11.61
N GLY A 333 13.61 22.89 11.61
CA GLY A 333 12.43 23.26 10.81
C GLY A 333 11.11 22.66 11.29
N VAL A 334 11.04 22.21 12.55
CA VAL A 334 9.82 21.65 13.15
C VAL A 334 9.40 22.41 14.41
N ASN A 335 8.12 22.35 14.76
CA ASN A 335 7.53 23.15 15.84
C ASN A 335 7.61 22.50 17.24
N GLY A 336 8.26 21.35 17.38
CA GLY A 336 8.41 20.65 18.65
C GLY A 336 9.16 19.32 18.52
N GLY A 337 9.53 18.72 19.64
CA GLY A 337 10.13 17.39 19.70
C GLY A 337 9.26 16.43 20.51
N TRP A 338 9.28 15.15 20.18
CA TRP A 338 8.54 14.08 20.86
C TRP A 338 9.44 13.22 21.76
N SER A 339 10.76 13.43 21.71
CA SER A 339 11.73 12.82 22.65
C SER A 339 11.75 11.29 22.67
N GLY A 340 11.41 10.62 21.57
CA GLY A 340 11.33 9.15 21.49
C GLY A 340 12.58 8.43 21.03
N VAL A 341 13.12 8.79 19.87
CA VAL A 341 14.21 8.07 19.21
C VAL A 341 15.56 8.67 19.62
N ARG A 342 16.54 7.81 19.87
CA ARG A 342 17.94 8.18 20.10
C ARG A 342 18.84 7.29 19.26
N ILE A 343 20.01 7.80 18.92
CA ILE A 343 21.09 7.01 18.34
C ILE A 343 21.76 6.21 19.45
N LYS A 344 22.17 4.97 19.17
CA LYS A 344 22.89 4.13 20.15
C LYS A 344 24.34 4.62 20.36
N PRO A 345 24.94 4.40 21.55
CA PRO A 345 26.26 4.93 21.88
C PRO A 345 27.42 4.47 20.97
N ASN A 346 27.26 3.40 20.19
CA ASN A 346 28.28 2.93 19.25
C ASN A 346 28.46 3.85 18.02
N ILE A 347 27.53 4.77 17.77
CA ILE A 347 27.58 5.71 16.63
C ILE A 347 28.03 7.11 17.06
N VAL A 348 27.96 7.42 18.37
CA VAL A 348 28.29 8.74 18.90
C VAL A 348 29.55 8.62 19.75
N ASP A 349 30.61 9.36 19.38
CA ASP A 349 31.88 9.43 20.10
C ASP A 349 31.73 10.00 21.54
#